data_AF-T0PAW5-F1
#
_entry.id   AF-T0PAW5-F1
#
_cell.length_a   1.000
_cell.length_b   1.000
_cell.length_c   1.000
_cell.angle_alpha   90.00
_cell.angle_beta   90.00
_cell.angle_gamma   90.00
#
_symmetry.space_group_name_H-M   'P 1'
#
loop_
_entity.id
_entity.type
_entity.pdbx_description
1 polymer ?
#
loop_
_entity_poly.entity_id
_entity_poly.type
_entity_poly.pdbx_seq_one_letter_code
_entity_poly.pdbx_strand_id
1 'polypeptide(L)'
;MQYKYIATNIEGKFIKGEINAESPQDLISNLRSESLFCVQYQKKIELKAIKFYMPTSQKEIALFCKYMSTSLKAGMNICDILNLVSLQFTNKKFNDLLHIIRQSIEKGNTLSEALKNYPKLFPSLLREMVYIGEESGKLQDIFYNMESYYNSTYKRNKKNYQFFNLSCIYFYFNYNYWVHYDF
;
A
#
# COMPACT_ATOMS: atom_id res chain seq x y z
N MET A 1 -1.43 28.47 -3.15
CA MET A 1 -1.34 27.27 -4.02
C MET A 1 -0.17 27.44 -4.97
N GLN A 2 0.60 26.39 -5.28
CA GLN A 2 1.73 26.53 -6.19
C GLN A 2 1.29 26.42 -7.65
N TYR A 3 1.80 27.28 -8.51
CA TYR A 3 1.54 27.30 -9.94
C TYR A 3 2.85 27.30 -10.72
N LYS A 4 2.89 26.53 -11.81
CA LYS A 4 3.90 26.68 -12.86
C LYS A 4 3.36 27.65 -13.90
N TYR A 5 4.16 28.62 -14.33
CA TYR A 5 3.74 29.60 -15.32
C TYR A 5 4.77 29.78 -16.43
N ILE A 6 4.27 30.24 -17.59
CA ILE A 6 5.04 30.80 -18.69
C ILE A 6 4.52 32.21 -18.88
N ALA A 7 5.42 33.19 -18.77
CA ALA A 7 5.11 34.60 -18.97
C ALA A 7 6.05 35.22 -20.00
N THR A 8 5.65 36.34 -20.60
CA THR A 8 6.50 37.14 -21.48
C THR A 8 6.80 38.48 -20.83
N ASN A 9 8.03 38.97 -20.97
CA ASN A 9 8.34 40.36 -20.69
C ASN A 9 7.89 41.26 -21.87
N ILE A 10 8.05 42.56 -21.70
CA ILE A 10 7.72 43.57 -22.72
C ILE A 10 8.57 43.41 -24.00
N GLU A 11 9.77 42.82 -23.87
CA GLU A 11 10.69 42.54 -24.98
C GLU A 11 10.36 41.24 -25.74
N GLY A 12 9.27 40.55 -25.36
CA GLY A 12 8.85 39.30 -26.02
C GLY A 12 9.61 38.05 -25.59
N LYS A 13 10.43 38.12 -24.53
CA LYS A 13 11.18 36.98 -24.01
C LYS A 13 10.32 36.16 -23.06
N PHE A 14 10.23 34.86 -23.33
CA PHE A 14 9.52 33.91 -22.50
C PHE A 14 10.32 33.53 -21.25
N ILE A 15 9.67 33.62 -20.09
CA ILE A 15 10.19 33.28 -18.77
C ILE A 15 9.29 32.19 -18.19
N LYS A 16 9.91 31.11 -17.70
CA LYS A 16 9.24 30.01 -17.03
C LYS A 16 9.56 30.07 -15.54
N GLY A 17 8.56 29.96 -14.69
CA GLY A 17 8.74 30.06 -13.25
C GLY A 17 7.70 29.29 -12.44
N GLU A 18 7.93 29.23 -11.13
CA GLU A 18 6.98 28.72 -10.15
C GLU A 18 6.63 29.84 -9.17
N ILE A 19 5.34 30.02 -8.88
CA ILE A 19 4.86 31.05 -7.94
C ILE A 19 3.77 30.47 -7.04
N ASN A 20 3.71 30.95 -5.79
CA ASN A 20 2.61 30.68 -4.89
C ASN A 20 1.56 31.79 -5.03
N ALA A 21 0.33 31.42 -5.37
CA ALA A 21 -0.80 32.34 -5.46
C ALA A 21 -2.05 31.71 -4.84
N GLU A 22 -2.93 32.52 -4.27
CA GLU A 22 -4.18 32.06 -3.63
C GLU A 22 -5.26 31.76 -4.67
N SER A 23 -5.25 32.46 -5.79
CA SER A 23 -6.17 32.28 -6.90
C SER A 23 -5.47 32.52 -8.26
N PRO A 24 -6.07 32.10 -9.39
CA PRO A 24 -5.54 32.43 -10.71
C PRO A 24 -5.48 33.95 -10.98
N GLN A 25 -6.42 34.71 -10.40
CA GLN A 25 -6.44 36.18 -10.51
C GLN A 25 -5.26 36.79 -9.75
N ASP A 26 -4.98 36.27 -8.55
CA ASP A 26 -3.84 36.64 -7.71
C ASP A 26 -2.49 36.31 -8.39
N LEU A 27 -2.40 35.16 -9.07
CA LEU A 27 -1.24 34.83 -9.90
C LEU A 27 -1.00 35.87 -11.00
N ILE A 28 -2.05 36.28 -11.70
CA ILE A 28 -1.95 37.25 -12.80
C ILE A 28 -1.58 38.63 -12.27
N SER A 29 -2.11 39.07 -11.12
CA SER A 29 -1.73 40.34 -10.51
C SER A 29 -0.27 40.35 -10.08
N ASN A 30 0.23 39.27 -9.50
CA ASN A 30 1.63 39.16 -9.06
C ASN A 30 2.60 39.16 -10.24
N LEU A 31 2.26 38.50 -11.35
CA LEU A 31 3.07 38.57 -12.57
C LEU A 31 3.04 39.96 -13.21
N ARG A 32 1.90 40.64 -13.19
CA ARG A 32 1.78 42.01 -13.71
C ARG A 32 2.59 43.02 -12.90
N SER A 33 2.65 42.90 -11.57
CA SER A 33 3.50 43.78 -10.74
C SER A 33 4.98 43.63 -11.06
N GLU A 34 5.40 42.49 -11.61
CA GLU A 34 6.77 42.24 -12.07
C GLU A 34 6.97 42.55 -13.56
N SER A 35 6.04 43.28 -14.20
CA SER A 35 6.05 43.61 -15.64
C SER A 35 6.05 42.37 -16.57
N LEU A 36 5.49 41.26 -16.09
CA LEU A 36 5.36 40.00 -16.82
C LEU A 36 3.89 39.75 -17.22
N PHE A 37 3.69 39.31 -18.45
CA PHE A 37 2.37 38.93 -18.96
C PHE A 37 2.24 37.41 -19.00
N CYS A 38 1.32 36.86 -18.20
CA CYS A 38 1.05 35.44 -18.17
C CYS A 38 0.51 34.94 -19.52
N VAL A 39 1.22 34.01 -20.15
CA VAL A 39 0.79 33.34 -21.39
C VAL A 39 0.05 32.05 -21.04
N GLN A 40 0.61 31.29 -20.11
CA GLN A 40 0.05 30.02 -19.69
C GLN A 40 0.37 29.77 -18.22
N TYR A 41 -0.58 29.21 -17.49
CA TYR A 41 -0.35 28.73 -16.14
C TYR A 41 -0.95 27.33 -15.96
N GLN A 42 -0.31 26.55 -15.09
CA GLN A 42 -0.80 25.26 -14.64
C GLN A 42 -0.72 25.23 -13.12
N LYS A 43 -1.86 25.01 -12.47
CA LYS A 43 -1.88 24.74 -11.03
C LYS A 43 -1.08 23.46 -10.78
N LYS A 44 -0.04 23.56 -9.97
CA LYS A 44 0.70 22.38 -9.52
C LYS A 44 -0.21 21.68 -8.52
N ILE A 45 -0.83 20.60 -8.97
CA ILE A 45 -1.55 19.72 -8.07
C ILE A 45 -0.46 18.97 -7.32
N GLU A 46 -0.16 19.40 -6.10
CA GLU A 46 0.47 18.52 -5.14
C GLU A 46 -0.54 17.42 -4.86
N LEU A 47 -0.43 16.32 -5.61
CA LEU A 47 -0.98 15.05 -5.20
C LEU A 47 -0.28 14.72 -3.89
N LYS A 48 -0.82 15.17 -2.74
CA LYS A 48 -0.56 14.53 -1.46
C LYS A 48 -0.74 13.06 -1.77
N ALA A 49 0.35 12.29 -1.75
CA ALA A 49 0.33 10.90 -2.17
C ALA A 49 -0.84 10.26 -1.42
N ILE A 50 -1.95 10.03 -2.12
CA ILE A 50 -3.02 9.19 -1.61
C ILE A 50 -2.27 7.89 -1.48
N LYS A 51 -1.86 7.55 -0.24
CA LYS A 51 -1.08 6.35 0.03
C LYS A 51 -1.99 5.21 -0.39
N PHE A 52 -1.83 4.79 -1.64
CA PHE A 52 -2.58 3.71 -2.24
C PHE A 52 -1.99 2.46 -1.62
N TYR A 53 -2.52 2.13 -0.44
CA TYR A 53 -2.24 0.87 0.21
C TYR A 53 -2.87 -0.21 -0.67
N MET A 54 -2.05 -0.83 -1.51
CA MET A 54 -2.41 -2.07 -2.18
C MET A 54 -2.76 -3.09 -1.09
N PRO A 55 -3.81 -3.90 -1.27
CA PRO A 55 -4.06 -5.03 -0.38
C PRO A 55 -2.81 -5.91 -0.30
N THR A 56 -2.39 -6.22 0.93
CA THR A 56 -1.26 -7.12 1.17
C THR A 56 -1.62 -8.51 0.65
N SER A 57 -0.66 -9.19 0.02
CA SER A 57 -0.90 -10.55 -0.48
C SER A 57 -1.20 -11.49 0.69
N GLN A 58 -2.13 -12.44 0.50
CA GLN A 58 -2.39 -13.49 1.49
C GLN A 58 -1.11 -14.24 1.90
N LYS A 59 -0.15 -14.36 0.97
CA LYS A 59 1.18 -14.93 1.25
C LYS A 59 1.98 -14.08 2.24
N GLU A 60 1.99 -12.77 2.07
CA GLU A 60 2.70 -11.85 2.96
C GLU A 60 2.07 -11.84 4.36
N ILE A 61 0.73 -11.86 4.45
CA ILE A 61 0.02 -11.97 5.73
C ILE A 61 0.34 -13.30 6.43
N ALA A 62 0.38 -14.42 5.69
CA ALA A 62 0.76 -15.71 6.24
C ALA A 62 2.21 -15.71 6.79
N LEU A 63 3.15 -15.10 6.05
CA LEU A 63 4.54 -14.95 6.50
C LEU A 63 4.63 -14.07 7.75
N PHE A 64 3.87 -12.96 7.78
CA PHE A 64 3.81 -12.09 8.96
C PHE A 64 3.37 -12.87 10.19
N CYS A 65 2.27 -13.63 10.08
CA CYS A 65 1.75 -14.47 11.16
C CYS A 65 2.76 -15.55 11.58
N LYS A 66 3.47 -16.16 10.62
CA LYS A 66 4.51 -17.17 10.90
C LYS A 66 5.63 -16.61 11.76
N TYR A 67 6.18 -15.46 11.38
CA TYR A 67 7.27 -14.84 12.12
C TYR A 67 6.80 -14.37 13.50
N MET A 68 5.61 -13.76 13.59
CA MET A 68 5.01 -13.38 14.88
C MET A 68 4.88 -14.60 15.80
N SER A 69 4.28 -15.70 15.33
CA SER A 69 4.09 -16.92 16.12
C SER A 69 5.42 -17.54 16.58
N THR A 70 6.40 -17.62 15.68
CA THR A 70 7.72 -18.23 15.97
C THR A 70 8.50 -17.41 16.99
N SER A 71 8.52 -16.09 16.84
CA SER A 71 9.26 -15.21 17.75
C SER A 71 8.54 -15.04 19.09
N LEU A 72 7.20 -15.03 19.12
CA LEU A 72 6.44 -15.07 20.38
C LEU A 72 6.68 -16.37 21.14
N LYS A 73 6.75 -17.51 20.44
CA LYS A 73 7.11 -18.80 21.03
C LYS A 73 8.54 -18.80 21.62
N ALA A 74 9.44 -18.01 21.04
CA ALA A 74 10.79 -17.80 21.56
C ALA A 74 10.85 -16.80 22.73
N GLY A 75 9.72 -16.25 23.18
CA GLY A 75 9.65 -15.33 24.32
C GLY A 75 10.12 -13.91 24.00
N MET A 76 10.24 -13.54 22.72
CA MET A 76 10.61 -12.18 22.34
C MET A 76 9.48 -11.19 22.64
N ASN A 77 9.82 -9.94 22.98
CA ASN A 77 8.83 -8.88 23.13
C ASN A 77 8.29 -8.42 21.76
N ILE A 78 7.06 -7.92 21.71
CA ILE A 78 6.37 -7.57 20.46
C ILE A 78 7.14 -6.51 19.64
N CYS A 79 7.77 -5.53 20.29
CA CYS A 79 8.50 -4.47 19.61
C CYS A 79 9.73 -5.01 18.85
N ASP A 80 10.49 -5.91 19.47
CA ASP A 80 11.64 -6.58 18.87
C ASP A 80 11.22 -7.51 17.74
N ILE A 81 10.09 -8.21 17.92
CA ILE A 81 9.50 -9.05 16.87
C ILE A 81 9.17 -8.18 15.67
N LEU A 82 8.45 -7.07 15.84
CA LEU A 82 8.08 -6.18 14.73
C LEU A 82 9.30 -5.64 13.98
N ASN A 83 10.39 -5.36 14.69
CA ASN A 83 11.66 -4.94 14.09
C ASN A 83 12.32 -6.08 13.30
N LEU A 84 12.34 -7.30 13.84
CA LEU A 84 12.87 -8.47 13.14
C LEU A 84 12.07 -8.77 11.88
N VAL A 85 10.74 -8.75 12.02
CA VAL A 85 9.78 -9.04 10.95
C VAL A 85 9.92 -8.03 9.82
N SER A 86 10.13 -6.74 10.10
CA SER A 86 10.31 -5.72 9.06
C SER A 86 11.53 -5.96 8.17
N LEU A 87 12.55 -6.68 8.66
CA LEU A 87 13.73 -7.04 7.86
C LEU A 87 13.48 -8.21 6.89
N GLN A 88 12.40 -8.98 7.09
CA GLN A 88 12.12 -10.19 6.29
C GLN A 88 11.35 -9.90 4.99
N PHE A 89 10.71 -8.75 4.89
CA PHE A 89 9.90 -8.40 3.71
C PHE A 89 10.69 -7.51 2.75
N THR A 90 10.59 -7.81 1.45
CA THR A 90 11.16 -6.99 0.37
C THR A 90 10.29 -5.75 0.08
N ASN A 91 9.04 -5.77 0.52
CA ASN A 91 8.10 -4.68 0.31
C ASN A 91 8.40 -3.52 1.29
N LYS A 92 9.15 -2.53 0.82
CA LYS A 92 9.52 -1.35 1.61
C LYS A 92 8.33 -0.68 2.31
N LYS A 93 7.15 -0.64 1.67
CA LYS A 93 5.93 -0.06 2.26
C LYS A 93 5.44 -0.87 3.46
N PHE A 94 5.53 -2.19 3.39
CA PHE A 94 5.19 -3.07 4.52
C PHE A 94 6.14 -2.83 5.69
N ASN A 95 7.44 -2.69 5.41
CA ASN A 95 8.47 -2.44 6.42
C ASN A 95 8.23 -1.10 7.12
N ASP A 96 8.03 -0.02 6.36
CA ASP A 96 7.74 1.31 6.91
C ASP A 96 6.50 1.28 7.83
N LEU A 97 5.48 0.50 7.48
CA LEU A 97 4.28 0.36 8.28
C LEU A 97 4.51 -0.43 9.58
N LEU A 98 5.29 -1.50 9.53
CA LEU A 98 5.68 -2.23 10.75
C LEU A 98 6.46 -1.35 11.71
N HIS A 99 7.32 -0.46 11.19
CA HIS A 99 7.99 0.54 12.02
C HIS A 99 7.01 1.52 12.68
N ILE A 100 5.99 1.99 11.96
CA ILE A 100 4.97 2.87 12.52
C ILE A 100 4.12 2.13 13.58
N ILE A 101 3.76 0.87 13.32
CA ILE A 101 3.02 0.02 14.28
C ILE A 101 3.84 -0.17 15.55
N ARG A 102 5.13 -0.48 15.41
CA ARG A 102 6.05 -0.58 16.55
C ARG A 102 6.09 0.70 17.38
N GLN A 103 6.25 1.86 16.74
CA GLN A 103 6.23 3.15 17.44
C GLN A 103 4.89 3.43 18.14
N SER A 104 3.77 2.95 17.60
CA SER A 104 2.47 3.05 18.26
C SER A 104 2.43 2.23 19.55
N ILE A 105 3.01 1.03 19.54
CA ILE A 105 3.07 0.14 20.71
C ILE A 105 4.05 0.69 21.77
N GLU A 106 5.18 1.24 21.34
CA GLU A 106 6.13 1.93 22.24
C GLU A 106 5.49 3.14 22.96
N LYS A 107 4.44 3.74 22.37
CA LYS A 107 3.65 4.82 22.98
C LYS A 107 2.53 4.31 23.91
N GLY A 108 2.40 3.00 24.09
CA GLY A 108 1.45 2.37 25.00
C GLY A 108 0.13 1.91 24.36
N ASN A 109 -0.04 2.03 23.04
CA ASN A 109 -1.21 1.47 22.37
C ASN A 109 -1.08 -0.06 22.24
N THR A 110 -2.21 -0.76 22.19
CA THR A 110 -2.21 -2.22 21.96
C THR A 110 -1.84 -2.55 20.51
N LEU A 111 -1.40 -3.79 20.26
CA LEU A 111 -1.12 -4.27 18.90
C LEU A 111 -2.40 -4.23 18.06
N SER A 112 -3.53 -4.67 18.59
CA SER A 112 -4.81 -4.66 17.87
C SER A 112 -5.26 -3.24 17.49
N GLU A 113 -5.08 -2.25 18.36
CA GLU A 113 -5.32 -0.83 18.05
C GLU A 113 -4.39 -0.33 16.94
N ALA A 114 -3.10 -0.66 17.03
CA ALA A 114 -2.14 -0.26 16.01
C ALA A 114 -2.47 -0.88 14.63
N LEU A 115 -2.94 -2.13 14.59
CA LEU A 115 -3.35 -2.80 13.35
C LEU A 115 -4.67 -2.25 12.76
N LYS A 116 -5.60 -1.76 13.60
CA LYS A 116 -6.88 -1.15 13.16
C LYS A 116 -6.67 0.07 12.25
N ASN A 117 -5.57 0.80 12.42
CA ASN A 117 -5.23 1.95 11.58
C ASN A 117 -4.87 1.58 10.13
N TYR A 118 -4.68 0.29 9.83
CA TYR A 118 -4.22 -0.18 8.52
C TYR A 118 -5.11 -1.29 7.92
N PRO A 119 -6.41 -1.01 7.70
CA PRO A 119 -7.37 -2.04 7.33
C PRO A 119 -7.17 -2.65 5.94
N LYS A 120 -6.41 -1.96 5.08
CA LYS A 120 -6.04 -2.44 3.74
C LYS A 120 -4.92 -3.47 3.77
N LEU A 121 -4.08 -3.48 4.82
CA LEU A 121 -2.98 -4.43 4.96
C LEU A 121 -3.35 -5.61 5.85
N PHE A 122 -4.02 -5.34 6.96
CA PHE A 122 -4.46 -6.35 7.91
C PHE A 122 -5.96 -6.54 7.75
N PRO A 123 -6.43 -7.67 7.19
CA PRO A 123 -7.87 -7.94 7.05
C PRO A 123 -8.57 -7.93 8.40
N SER A 124 -9.88 -7.69 8.42
CA SER A 124 -10.68 -7.64 9.64
C SER A 124 -10.41 -8.85 10.53
N LEU A 125 -10.62 -10.06 9.99
CA LEU A 125 -10.45 -11.30 10.73
C LEU A 125 -9.12 -11.36 11.52
N LEU A 126 -8.01 -10.91 10.93
CA LEU A 126 -6.73 -10.87 11.62
C LEU A 126 -6.72 -9.88 12.79
N ARG A 127 -7.26 -8.68 12.59
CA ARG A 127 -7.32 -7.66 13.64
C ARG A 127 -8.19 -8.09 14.82
N GLU A 128 -9.35 -8.69 14.54
CA GLU A 128 -10.25 -9.19 15.58
C GLU A 128 -9.65 -10.37 16.34
N MET A 129 -8.97 -11.29 15.64
CA MET A 129 -8.30 -12.42 16.30
C MET A 129 -7.10 -11.95 17.14
N VAL A 130 -6.33 -10.97 16.67
CA VAL A 130 -5.25 -10.36 17.46
C VAL A 130 -5.80 -9.69 18.71
N TYR A 131 -6.92 -8.96 18.62
CA TYR A 131 -7.59 -8.40 19.79
C TYR A 131 -7.95 -9.48 20.83
N ILE A 132 -8.59 -10.58 20.39
CA ILE A 132 -8.91 -11.72 21.27
C ILE A 132 -7.63 -12.33 21.86
N GLY A 133 -6.56 -12.41 21.08
CA GLY A 133 -5.26 -12.93 21.51
C GLY A 133 -4.56 -12.05 22.54
N GLU A 134 -4.66 -10.73 22.43
CA GLU A 134 -4.16 -9.79 23.43
C GLU A 134 -4.93 -9.91 24.74
N GLU A 135 -6.26 -9.86 24.69
CA GLU A 135 -7.12 -9.95 25.89
C GLU A 135 -6.95 -11.28 26.64
N SER A 136 -6.75 -12.39 25.90
CA SER A 136 -6.59 -13.72 26.48
C SER A 136 -5.13 -14.09 26.79
N GLY A 137 -4.16 -13.25 26.40
CA GLY A 137 -2.73 -13.56 26.51
C GLY A 137 -2.24 -14.70 25.60
N LYS A 138 -3.04 -15.11 24.60
CA LYS A 138 -2.78 -16.25 23.70
C LYS A 138 -2.36 -15.83 22.29
N LEU A 139 -1.68 -14.70 22.16
CA LEU A 139 -1.22 -14.17 20.86
C LEU A 139 -0.44 -15.20 20.02
N GLN A 140 0.41 -16.02 20.65
CA GLN A 140 1.21 -17.03 19.94
C GLN A 140 0.33 -18.07 19.23
N ASP A 141 -0.75 -18.51 19.87
CA ASP A 141 -1.69 -19.48 19.30
C ASP A 141 -2.55 -18.84 18.21
N ILE A 142 -2.99 -17.61 18.43
CA ILE A 142 -3.71 -16.82 17.43
C ILE A 142 -2.87 -16.68 16.15
N PHE A 143 -1.63 -16.24 16.26
CA PHE A 143 -0.77 -16.07 15.08
C PHE A 143 -0.45 -17.40 14.39
N TYR A 144 -0.31 -18.50 15.15
CA TYR A 144 -0.15 -19.84 14.56
C TYR A 144 -1.37 -20.26 13.74
N ASN A 145 -2.58 -20.08 14.30
CA ASN A 145 -3.83 -20.42 13.61
C ASN A 145 -4.04 -19.54 12.36
N MET A 146 -3.70 -18.25 12.46
CA MET A 146 -3.83 -17.31 11.34
C MET A 146 -2.81 -17.56 10.23
N GLU A 147 -1.58 -17.99 10.57
CA GLU A 147 -0.61 -18.46 9.58
C GLU A 147 -1.20 -19.60 8.74
N SER A 148 -1.71 -20.65 9.41
CA SER A 148 -2.30 -21.81 8.75
C SER A 148 -3.49 -21.43 7.86
N TYR A 149 -4.38 -20.56 8.36
CA TYR A 149 -5.54 -20.08 7.62
C TYR A 149 -5.14 -19.32 6.34
N TYR A 150 -4.28 -18.31 6.45
CA TYR A 150 -3.88 -17.49 5.30
C TYR A 150 -3.01 -18.27 4.31
N ASN A 151 -2.16 -19.17 4.79
CA ASN A 151 -1.35 -20.04 3.94
C ASN A 151 -2.22 -21.01 3.13
N SER A 152 -3.23 -21.61 3.76
CA SER A 152 -4.20 -22.49 3.10
C SER A 152 -5.05 -21.74 2.08
N THR A 153 -5.50 -20.54 2.43
CA THR A 153 -6.29 -19.68 1.52
C THR A 153 -5.45 -19.26 0.31
N TYR A 154 -4.20 -18.88 0.53
CA TYR A 154 -3.26 -18.56 -0.55
C TYR A 154 -3.02 -19.75 -1.49
N LYS A 155 -2.74 -20.95 -0.93
CA LYS A 155 -2.55 -22.18 -1.72
C LYS A 155 -3.79 -22.53 -2.55
N ARG A 156 -4.99 -22.41 -1.96
CA ARG A 156 -6.27 -22.64 -2.64
C ARG A 156 -6.44 -21.66 -3.80
N ASN A 157 -6.24 -20.36 -3.55
CA ASN A 157 -6.38 -19.35 -4.58
C ASN A 157 -5.37 -19.54 -5.71
N LYS A 158 -4.11 -19.86 -5.39
CA LYS A 158 -3.07 -20.17 -6.39
C LYS A 158 -3.46 -21.36 -7.28
N LYS A 159 -3.98 -22.44 -6.68
CA LYS A 159 -4.49 -23.60 -7.45
C LYS A 159 -5.64 -23.21 -8.37
N ASN A 160 -6.60 -22.44 -7.88
CA ASN A 160 -7.74 -21.98 -8.67
C ASN A 160 -7.30 -21.18 -9.91
N TYR A 161 -6.34 -20.25 -9.76
CA TYR A 161 -5.76 -19.52 -10.89
C TYR A 161 -5.08 -20.45 -11.90
N GLN A 162 -4.36 -21.47 -11.42
CA GLN A 162 -3.71 -22.46 -12.30
C GLN A 162 -4.75 -23.29 -13.08
N PHE A 163 -5.83 -23.74 -12.43
CA PHE A 163 -6.92 -24.44 -13.11
C PHE A 163 -7.62 -23.57 -14.14
N PHE A 164 -7.93 -22.31 -13.80
CA PHE A 164 -8.56 -21.38 -14.73
C PHE A 164 -7.69 -21.12 -15.95
N ASN A 165 -6.38 -20.89 -15.76
CA ASN A 165 -5.45 -20.67 -16.85
C ASN A 165 -5.35 -21.90 -17.77
N LEU A 166 -5.23 -23.10 -17.19
CA LEU A 166 -5.25 -24.36 -17.95
C LEU A 166 -6.57 -24.55 -18.71
N SER A 167 -7.72 -24.22 -18.11
CA SER A 167 -9.03 -24.28 -18.76
C SER A 167 -9.13 -23.31 -19.94
N CYS A 168 -8.66 -22.07 -19.80
CA CYS A 168 -8.63 -21.10 -20.89
C CYS A 168 -7.68 -21.53 -22.03
N ILE A 169 -6.50 -22.04 -21.70
CA ILE A 169 -5.56 -22.59 -22.69
C ILE A 169 -6.20 -23.78 -23.41
N TYR A 170 -6.81 -24.71 -22.68
CA TYR A 170 -7.50 -25.87 -23.26
C TYR A 170 -8.68 -25.48 -24.16
N PHE A 171 -9.47 -24.48 -23.75
CA PHE A 171 -10.56 -23.92 -24.55
C PHE A 171 -10.02 -23.23 -25.82
N TYR A 172 -8.94 -22.45 -25.71
CA TYR A 172 -8.29 -21.80 -26.86
C TYR A 172 -7.71 -22.80 -27.85
N PHE A 173 -7.06 -23.87 -27.37
CA PHE A 173 -6.55 -24.93 -28.23
C PHE A 173 -7.69 -25.72 -28.89
N ASN A 174 -8.71 -26.14 -28.15
CA ASN A 174 -9.86 -26.83 -28.76
C ASN A 174 -10.57 -25.94 -29.78
N TYR A 175 -10.84 -24.67 -29.48
CA TYR A 175 -11.48 -23.75 -30.42
C TYR A 175 -10.69 -23.62 -31.73
N ASN A 176 -9.37 -23.48 -31.67
CA ASN A 176 -8.54 -23.41 -32.89
C ASN A 176 -8.38 -24.76 -33.61
N TYR A 177 -8.45 -25.89 -32.90
CA TYR A 177 -8.41 -27.22 -33.53
C TYR A 177 -9.69 -27.55 -34.32
N TRP A 178 -10.85 -27.07 -33.85
CA TRP A 178 -12.13 -27.31 -34.54
C TRP A 178 -12.35 -26.40 -35.76
N VAL A 179 -11.76 -25.20 -35.80
CA VAL A 179 -11.91 -24.27 -36.93
C VAL A 179 -11.08 -24.67 -38.17
N HIS A 180 -10.13 -25.60 -38.04
CA HIS A 180 -9.21 -26.00 -39.12
C HIS A 180 -9.47 -27.39 -39.74
N TYR A 181 -10.52 -28.11 -39.30
CA TYR A 181 -10.85 -29.46 -39.79
C TYR A 181 -12.24 -29.60 -40.43
N ASP A 182 -12.92 -28.49 -40.71
CA ASP A 182 -14.09 -28.49 -41.60
C ASP A 182 -13.62 -28.31 -43.07
N PHE A 183 -13.39 -29.43 -43.76
CA PHE A 183 -13.24 -29.54 -45.22
C PHE A 183 -14.10 -30.70 -45.74
#